data_AF-G2G1R1-F1
#
_entry.id   AF-G2G1R1-F1
#
_cell.length_a   1.000
_cell.length_b   1.000
_cell.length_c   1.000
_cell.angle_alpha   90.00
_cell.angle_beta   90.00
_cell.angle_gamma   90.00
#
_symmetry.space_group_name_H-M   'P 1'
#
loop_
_entity.id
_entity.type
_entity.pdbx_description
1 polymer ?
#
loop_
_entity_poly.entity_id
_entity_poly.type
_entity_poly.pdbx_seq_one_letter_code
_entity_poly.pdbx_strand_id
1 'polypeptide(L)'
;MKETVEGYKRRNGCYPEAILADQIYRNRDILVHCKEHGIRLSEPKLGRSLGKVLMKEAEKRIERQDARERNAVEGKFGEGKRKYKLARIYAKLEETAELIILMHFW
;
A
#
# COMPACT_ATOMS: atom_id res chain seq x y z
N MET A 1 -0.09 6.23 8.25
CA MET A 1 0.23 4.78 8.19
C MET A 1 0.05 4.09 9.55
N LYS A 2 0.61 4.58 10.67
CA LYS A 2 0.34 4.02 12.02
C LYS A 2 -1.16 3.98 12.34
N GLU A 3 -1.85 5.11 12.17
CA GLU A 3 -3.31 5.19 12.34
C GLU A 3 -4.09 4.22 11.44
N THR A 4 -3.61 4.01 10.21
CA THR A 4 -4.21 3.06 9.27
C THR A 4 -4.10 1.62 9.76
N VAL A 5 -2.94 1.25 10.31
CA VAL A 5 -2.68 -0.08 10.88
C VAL A 5 -3.48 -0.29 12.16
N GLU A 6 -3.54 0.71 13.03
CA GLU A 6 -4.37 0.68 14.24
C GLU A 6 -5.87 0.63 13.91
N GLY A 7 -6.30 1.36 12.89
CA GLY A 7 -7.67 1.30 12.37
C GLY A 7 -8.00 -0.05 11.75
N TYR A 8 -7.04 -0.71 11.11
CA TYR A 8 -7.20 -2.11 10.67
C TYR A 8 -7.37 -3.03 11.88
N LYS A 9 -6.51 -2.93 12.89
CA LYS A 9 -6.63 -3.71 14.13
C LYS A 9 -7.97 -3.51 14.83
N ARG A 10 -8.46 -2.27 14.89
CA ARG A 10 -9.76 -1.96 15.51
C ARG A 10 -10.93 -2.61 14.76
N ARG A 11 -10.86 -2.68 13.42
CA ARG A 11 -11.91 -3.26 12.57
C ARG A 11 -11.85 -4.79 12.51
N ASN A 12 -10.65 -5.35 12.45
CA ASN A 12 -10.43 -6.78 12.20
C ASN A 12 -9.98 -7.57 13.44
N GLY A 13 -9.68 -6.89 14.55
CA GLY A 13 -9.19 -7.50 15.79
C GLY A 13 -7.72 -7.92 15.78
N CYS A 14 -7.06 -7.92 14.62
CA CYS A 14 -5.68 -8.37 14.45
C CYS A 14 -4.84 -7.38 13.62
N TYR A 15 -3.51 -7.45 13.75
CA TYR A 15 -2.61 -6.76 12.83
C TYR A 15 -2.51 -7.53 11.51
N PRO A 16 -2.38 -6.83 10.37
CA PRO A 16 -2.23 -7.49 9.07
C PRO A 16 -0.90 -8.25 9.00
N GLU A 17 -0.89 -9.39 8.33
CA GLU A 17 0.32 -10.19 8.11
C GLU A 17 1.34 -9.43 7.25
N ALA A 18 0.86 -8.74 6.21
CA ALA A 18 1.69 -7.92 5.34
C ALA A 18 1.02 -6.60 4.96
N ILE A 19 1.82 -5.55 4.79
CA ILE A 19 1.39 -4.27 4.25
C ILE A 19 2.12 -4.04 2.92
N LEU A 20 1.34 -4.01 1.84
CA LEU A 20 1.78 -3.60 0.52
C LEU A 20 1.68 -2.08 0.42
N ALA A 21 2.80 -1.39 0.62
CA ALA A 21 2.84 0.07 0.62
C ALA A 21 3.96 0.60 -0.28
N ASP A 22 3.75 1.81 -0.79
CA ASP A 22 4.74 2.53 -1.58
C ASP A 22 5.95 2.95 -0.74
N GLN A 23 7.10 3.06 -1.40
CA GLN A 23 8.37 3.48 -0.80
C GLN A 23 8.27 4.81 -0.03
N ILE A 24 7.41 5.73 -0.45
CA ILE A 24 7.22 7.05 0.21
C ILE A 24 6.67 6.92 1.64
N TYR A 25 6.02 5.81 1.98
CA TYR A 25 5.50 5.55 3.32
C TYR A 25 6.51 4.85 4.23
N ARG A 26 7.73 4.62 3.73
CA ARG A 26 8.74 3.83 4.41
C ARG A 26 9.63 4.68 5.32
N ASN A 27 9.06 5.14 6.43
CA ASN A 27 9.80 5.88 7.46
C ASN A 27 10.37 4.94 8.53
N ARG A 28 11.46 5.36 9.19
CA ARG A 28 12.09 4.59 10.28
C ARG A 28 11.09 4.19 11.38
N ASP A 29 10.24 5.13 11.78
CA ASP A 29 9.24 4.91 12.83
C ASP A 29 8.19 3.86 12.43
N ILE A 30 7.87 3.79 11.14
CA ILE A 30 6.93 2.81 10.58
C ILE A 30 7.59 1.44 10.52
N LEU A 31 8.87 1.37 10.12
CA LEU A 31 9.62 0.12 10.09
C LEU A 31 9.78 -0.49 11.49
N VAL A 32 10.09 0.33 12.50
CA VAL A 32 10.17 -0.11 13.90
C VAL A 32 8.81 -0.63 14.35
N HIS A 33 7.74 0.14 14.12
CA HIS A 33 6.39 -0.25 14.50
C HIS A 33 5.93 -1.55 13.84
N CYS A 34 6.19 -1.74 12.54
CA CYS A 34 5.86 -2.97 11.84
C CYS A 34 6.68 -4.16 12.38
N LYS A 35 7.95 -3.97 12.70
CA LYS A 35 8.81 -5.02 13.26
C LYS A 35 8.36 -5.46 14.65
N GLU A 36 7.96 -4.52 15.50
CA GLU A 36 7.41 -4.80 16.84
C GLU A 36 6.13 -5.65 16.78
N HIS A 37 5.28 -5.41 15.77
CA HIS A 37 4.00 -6.08 15.61
C HIS A 37 4.06 -7.29 14.66
N GLY A 38 5.25 -7.67 14.18
CA GLY A 38 5.44 -8.81 13.27
C GLY A 38 4.89 -8.61 11.86
N ILE A 39 4.66 -7.37 11.44
CA ILE A 39 4.05 -7.03 10.15
C ILE A 39 5.12 -7.00 9.07
N ARG A 40 4.89 -7.74 7.97
CA ARG A 40 5.78 -7.77 6.80
C ARG A 40 5.52 -6.57 5.89
N LEU A 41 6.50 -5.70 5.66
CA LEU A 41 6.41 -4.68 4.61
C LEU A 41 6.82 -5.27 3.26
N SER A 42 6.09 -4.99 2.20
CA SER A 42 6.23 -5.61 0.86
C SER A 42 7.49 -5.30 0.07
N GLU A 43 8.47 -4.63 0.66
CA GLU A 43 9.66 -4.21 -0.06
C GLU A 43 10.91 -4.94 0.44
N PRO A 44 11.86 -5.23 -0.47
CA PRO A 44 13.12 -5.86 -0.10
C PRO A 44 13.78 -5.09 1.05
N LYS A 45 14.40 -5.84 1.96
CA LYS A 45 15.19 -5.28 3.06
C LYS A 45 16.17 -4.26 2.47
N LEU A 46 16.22 -3.05 3.02
CA LEU A 46 17.22 -2.06 2.64
C LEU A 46 18.61 -2.66 2.94
N GLY A 47 19.36 -3.05 1.92
CA GLY A 47 20.72 -3.60 2.06
C GLY A 47 21.01 -4.85 1.22
N ARG A 48 22.29 -5.22 1.17
CA ARG A 48 22.79 -6.39 0.44
C ARG A 48 22.37 -7.66 1.17
N SER A 49 21.60 -8.54 0.53
CA SER A 49 21.21 -9.84 1.11
C SER A 49 22.45 -10.70 1.38
N LEU A 50 22.71 -10.98 2.66
CA LEU A 50 23.74 -11.91 3.11
C LEU A 50 23.32 -13.33 2.70
N GLY A 51 24.20 -13.99 1.95
CA GLY A 51 23.92 -15.15 1.11
C GLY A 51 23.19 -16.31 1.77
N LYS A 52 22.00 -16.62 1.24
CA LYS A 52 21.45 -17.99 1.09
C LYS A 52 20.64 -18.04 -0.20
N VAL A 53 21.12 -18.76 -1.21
CA VAL A 53 20.56 -18.76 -2.59
C VAL A 53 19.11 -19.28 -2.63
N LEU A 54 18.75 -20.22 -1.75
CA LEU A 54 17.39 -20.78 -1.68
C LEU A 54 16.36 -19.83 -1.05
N MET A 55 16.76 -19.06 -0.02
CA MET A 55 15.87 -18.05 0.58
C MET A 55 15.54 -16.92 -0.41
N LYS A 56 16.47 -16.61 -1.33
CA LYS A 56 16.25 -15.64 -2.40
C LYS A 56 15.11 -16.02 -3.35
N GLU A 57 14.87 -17.31 -3.61
CA GLU A 57 13.84 -17.70 -4.59
C GLU A 57 12.43 -17.55 -4.02
N ALA A 58 12.23 -17.97 -2.77
CA ALA A 58 10.96 -17.78 -2.07
C ALA A 58 10.67 -16.29 -1.83
N GLU A 59 11.66 -15.53 -1.37
CA GLU A 59 11.54 -14.07 -1.19
C GLU A 59 11.23 -13.37 -2.52
N LYS A 60 11.88 -13.74 -3.63
CA LYS A 60 11.58 -13.21 -4.97
C LYS A 60 10.17 -13.55 -5.45
N ARG A 61 9.64 -14.73 -5.12
CA ARG A 61 8.27 -15.12 -5.48
C ARG A 61 7.26 -14.25 -4.73
N ILE A 62 7.47 -14.06 -3.43
CA ILE A 62 6.65 -13.20 -2.59
C ILE A 62 6.71 -11.75 -3.10
N GLU A 63 7.91 -11.23 -3.38
CA GLU A 63 8.10 -9.88 -3.93
C GLU A 63 7.38 -9.68 -5.28
N ARG A 64 7.47 -10.67 -6.18
CA ARG A 64 6.72 -10.62 -7.45
C ARG A 64 5.21 -10.63 -7.24
N GLN A 65 4.73 -11.39 -6.27
CA GLN A 65 3.30 -11.46 -5.96
C GLN A 65 2.82 -10.13 -5.36
N ASP A 66 3.53 -9.63 -4.35
CA ASP A 66 3.30 -8.33 -3.73
C ASP A 66 3.30 -7.20 -4.79
N ALA A 67 4.26 -7.21 -5.73
CA ALA A 67 4.33 -6.25 -6.82
C ALA A 67 3.16 -6.38 -7.81
N ARG A 68 2.69 -7.59 -8.10
CA ARG A 68 1.52 -7.80 -8.96
C ARG A 68 0.25 -7.27 -8.32
N GLU A 69 0.06 -7.53 -7.03
CA GLU A 69 -1.07 -7.03 -6.26
C GLU A 69 -1.06 -5.50 -6.18
N ARG A 70 0.11 -4.91 -5.94
CA ARG A 70 0.28 -3.45 -5.99
C ARG A 70 -0.05 -2.88 -7.37
N ASN A 71 0.47 -3.50 -8.44
CA ASN A 71 0.19 -3.07 -9.81
C ASN A 71 -1.31 -3.15 -10.16
N ALA A 72 -2.05 -4.14 -9.65
CA ALA A 72 -3.49 -4.24 -9.87
C ALA A 72 -4.24 -3.07 -9.22
N VAL A 73 -3.85 -2.70 -8.00
CA VAL A 73 -4.40 -1.55 -7.27
C VAL A 73 -4.03 -0.24 -7.97
N GLU A 74 -2.75 -0.03 -8.31
CA GLU A 74 -2.27 1.15 -9.05
C GLU A 74 -2.95 1.28 -10.41
N GLY A 75 -3.18 0.16 -11.10
CA GLY A 75 -3.91 0.12 -12.37
C GLY A 75 -5.33 0.66 -12.23
N LYS A 76 -6.04 0.30 -11.15
CA LYS A 76 -7.38 0.84 -10.86
C LYS A 76 -7.34 2.34 -10.57
N PHE A 77 -6.36 2.83 -9.81
CA PHE A 77 -6.17 4.26 -9.62
C PHE A 77 -5.83 5.00 -10.93
N GLY A 78 -5.01 4.38 -11.79
CA GLY A 78 -4.68 4.90 -13.11
C GLY A 78 -5.89 4.97 -14.03
N GLU A 79 -6.74 3.95 -14.01
CA GLU A 79 -8.04 3.92 -14.70
C GLU A 79 -8.94 5.07 -14.19
N GLY A 80 -9.08 5.21 -12.87
CA GLY A 80 -9.74 6.34 -12.19
C GLY A 80 -9.31 7.70 -12.73
N LYS A 81 -7.99 7.95 -12.71
CA LYS A 81 -7.41 9.22 -13.11
C LYS A 81 -7.58 9.51 -14.61
N ARG A 82 -7.36 8.52 -15.48
CA ARG A 82 -7.36 8.71 -16.94
C ARG A 82 -8.74 8.59 -17.57
N LYS A 83 -9.45 7.49 -17.29
CA LYS A 83 -10.73 7.15 -17.94
C LYS A 83 -11.89 7.87 -17.28
N TYR A 84 -11.89 7.94 -15.95
CA TYR A 84 -12.93 8.63 -15.18
C TYR A 84 -12.57 10.08 -14.85
N LYS A 85 -11.49 10.62 -15.45
CA LYS A 85 -11.09 12.03 -15.32
C LYS A 85 -10.94 12.52 -13.86
N LEU A 86 -10.70 11.62 -12.90
CA LEU A 86 -10.49 12.00 -11.49
C LEU A 86 -9.27 12.91 -11.31
N ALA A 87 -8.33 12.92 -12.27
CA ALA A 87 -7.21 13.86 -12.29
C ALA A 87 -7.57 15.28 -12.78
N ARG A 88 -8.82 15.53 -13.18
CA ARG A 88 -9.32 16.79 -13.76
C ARG A 88 -10.61 17.27 -13.08
N ILE A 89 -10.68 17.15 -11.76
CA ILE A 89 -11.75 17.76 -10.96
C ILE A 89 -11.36 19.20 -10.67
N TYR A 90 -12.15 20.15 -11.17
CA TYR A 90 -11.93 21.60 -10.99
C TYR A 90 -12.92 22.23 -10.00
N ALA A 91 -13.58 21.41 -9.17
CA ALA A 91 -14.47 21.89 -8.13
C ALA A 91 -13.69 22.78 -7.15
N LYS A 92 -14.28 23.94 -6.80
CA LYS A 92 -13.64 24.94 -5.94
C LYS A 92 -13.88 24.69 -4.45
N LEU A 93 -14.96 24.00 -4.12
CA LEU A 93 -15.35 23.63 -2.76
C LEU A 93 -15.02 22.15 -2.53
N GLU A 94 -14.54 21.83 -1.33
CA GLU A 94 -14.21 20.47 -0.89
C GLU A 94 -15.42 19.55 -1.02
N GLU A 95 -16.57 19.96 -0.48
CA GLU A 95 -17.84 19.21 -0.53
C GLU A 95 -18.24 18.82 -1.97
N THR A 96 -18.07 19.76 -2.92
CA THR A 96 -18.39 19.51 -4.33
C THR A 96 -17.39 18.54 -4.96
N ALA A 97 -16.11 18.63 -4.60
CA ALA A 97 -15.08 17.70 -5.07
C ALA A 97 -15.36 16.29 -4.54
N GLU A 98 -15.67 16.14 -3.26
CA GLU A 98 -15.99 14.86 -2.62
C GLU A 98 -17.20 14.19 -3.27
N LEU A 99 -18.28 14.93 -3.54
CA LEU A 99 -19.46 14.41 -4.23
C LEU A 99 -19.14 13.91 -5.64
N ILE A 100 -18.35 14.66 -6.42
CA ILE A 100 -17.94 14.24 -7.76
C ILE A 100 -17.10 12.96 -7.70
N ILE A 101 -16.20 12.87 -6.72
CA ILE A 101 -15.39 11.66 -6.48
C ILE A 101 -16.32 10.49 -6.14
N LEU A 102 -17.24 10.66 -5.19
CA LEU A 102 -18.16 9.61 -4.74
C LEU A 102 -19.03 9.07 -5.88
N MET A 103 -19.55 9.95 -6.75
CA MET A 103 -20.35 9.56 -7.92
C MET A 103 -19.60 8.64 -8.91
N HIS A 104 -18.27 8.59 -8.89
CA HIS A 104 -17.48 7.73 -9.77
C HIS A 104 -17.14 6.36 -9.17
N PHE A 105 -17.41 6.15 -7.88
CA PHE A 105 -17.14 4.88 -7.18
C PHE A 105 -18.42 4.10 -6.80
N TRP A 106 -19.60 4.61 -7.17
CA TRP A 106 -20.91 3.95 -7.01
C TRP A 106 -21.36 3.23 -8.28
#